data_AF-A0A4C1T7D2-F1
#
_entry.id   AF-A0A4C1T7D2-F1
#
_cell.length_a   1.000
_cell.length_b   1.000
_cell.length_c   1.000
_cell.angle_alpha   90.00
_cell.angle_beta   90.00
_cell.angle_gamma   90.00
#
_symmetry.space_group_name_H-M   'P 1'
#
loop_
_entity.id
_entity.type
_entity.pdbx_description
1 polymer ?
#
loop_
_entity_poly.entity_id
_entity_poly.type
_entity_poly.pdbx_seq_one_letter_code
_entity_poly.pdbx_strand_id
1 'polypeptide(L)' 'SFVSRAESVRKFVVLPTEFTQESGHLTPKLSIKRDNILRDYAGEVHKLYGDNRRPRPISLK' A
#
# COMPACT_ATOMS: atom_id res chain seq x y z
N SER A 1 10.40 -11.93 -26.76
CA SER A 1 10.51 -12.08 -25.30
C SER A 1 9.22 -11.58 -24.68
N PHE A 2 8.30 -12.48 -24.31
CA PHE A 2 6.96 -12.14 -23.78
C PHE A 2 6.95 -12.19 -22.25
N VAL A 3 7.88 -11.51 -21.62
CA VAL A 3 7.88 -11.34 -20.16
C VAL A 3 7.78 -9.86 -19.87
N SER A 4 6.73 -9.47 -19.14
CA SER A 4 6.59 -8.11 -18.62
C SER A 4 7.75 -7.82 -17.68
N ARG A 5 8.28 -6.60 -17.76
CA ARG A 5 9.27 -6.11 -16.79
C ARG A 5 8.57 -6.04 -15.43
N ALA A 6 9.17 -6.64 -14.40
CA ALA A 6 8.66 -6.51 -13.04
C ALA A 6 8.73 -5.04 -12.62
N GLU A 7 7.59 -4.44 -12.25
CA GLU A 7 7.59 -3.13 -11.61
C GLU A 7 8.13 -3.26 -10.19
N SER A 8 9.10 -2.42 -9.84
CA SER A 8 9.59 -2.35 -8.46
C SER A 8 8.54 -1.72 -7.55
N VAL A 9 8.33 -2.32 -6.37
CA VAL A 9 7.53 -1.70 -5.31
C VAL A 9 8.18 -0.36 -4.94
N ARG A 10 7.43 0.74 -5.09
CA ARG A 10 7.98 2.09 -4.94
C ARG A 10 8.09 2.53 -3.48
N LYS A 11 7.13 2.15 -2.63
CA LYS A 11 7.03 2.46 -1.20
C LYS A 11 6.13 1.42 -0.49
N PHE A 12 6.46 1.05 0.74
CA PHE A 12 5.62 0.20 1.60
C PHE A 12 5.74 0.63 3.07
N VAL A 13 4.75 0.28 3.89
CA VAL A 13 4.72 0.50 5.35
C VAL A 13 4.34 -0.82 6.00
N VAL A 14 5.02 -1.16 7.09
CA VAL A 14 4.68 -2.32 7.93
C VAL A 14 3.72 -1.86 9.02
N LEU A 15 2.54 -2.47 9.07
CA LEU A 15 1.56 -2.20 10.12
C LEU A 15 1.88 -3.05 11.36
N PRO A 16 1.71 -2.53 12.58
CA PRO A 16 1.94 -3.29 13.81
C PRO A 16 0.77 -4.24 14.15
N THR A 17 -0.28 -4.27 13.32
CA THR A 17 -1.52 -5.00 13.58
C THR A 17 -1.78 -5.99 12.45
N GLU A 18 -2.21 -7.19 12.82
CA GLU A 18 -2.61 -8.22 11.88
C GLU A 18 -4.07 -8.03 11.42
N PHE A 19 -4.35 -8.42 10.17
CA PHE A 19 -5.73 -8.47 9.68
C PHE A 19 -6.39 -9.76 10.11
N THR A 20 -7.56 -9.64 10.73
CA THR A 20 -8.32 -10.77 11.23
C THR A 20 -9.78 -10.70 10.76
N GLN A 21 -10.53 -11.78 10.96
CA GLN A 21 -11.97 -11.75 10.71
C GLN A 21 -12.70 -10.92 11.78
N GLU A 22 -12.25 -10.99 13.03
CA GLU A 22 -12.82 -10.26 14.18
C GLU A 22 -12.67 -8.74 14.05
N SER A 23 -11.51 -8.27 13.56
CA SER A 23 -11.28 -6.85 13.22
C SER A 23 -12.10 -6.39 12.02
N GLY A 24 -12.70 -7.33 11.27
CA GLY A 24 -13.49 -7.03 10.08
C GLY A 24 -12.66 -6.74 8.83
N HIS A 25 -11.33 -6.96 8.85
CA HIS A 25 -10.44 -6.77 7.70
C HIS A 25 -10.43 -7.98 6.76
N LEU A 26 -10.86 -9.15 7.23
CA LEU A 26 -11.00 -10.35 6.42
C LEU A 26 -12.46 -10.82 6.28
N THR A 27 -12.73 -11.51 5.18
CA THR A 27 -13.96 -12.32 4.99
C THR A 27 -13.85 -13.64 5.75
N PRO A 28 -14.97 -14.38 5.94
CA PRO A 28 -14.92 -15.73 6.50
C PRO A 28 -13.97 -16.68 5.75
N LYS A 29 -13.76 -16.46 4.45
CA LYS A 29 -12.81 -17.20 3.59
C LYS A 29 -11.40 -16.59 3.59
N LEU A 30 -11.04 -15.75 4.57
CA LEU A 30 -9.73 -15.11 4.71
C LEU A 30 -9.28 -14.22 3.54
N SER A 31 -10.22 -13.82 2.68
CA SER A 31 -9.95 -12.81 1.65
C SER A 31 -10.07 -11.41 2.24
N ILE A 32 -9.26 -10.47 1.74
CA ILE A 32 -9.19 -9.08 2.21
C ILE A 32 -10.50 -8.31 1.93
N LYS A 33 -10.99 -7.58 2.93
CA LYS A 33 -12.03 -6.55 2.80
C LYS A 33 -11.39 -5.18 2.61
N ARG A 34 -11.18 -4.81 1.35
CA ARG A 34 -10.42 -3.62 0.98
C ARG A 34 -11.02 -2.33 1.54
N ASP A 35 -12.34 -2.15 1.51
CA ASP A 35 -12.98 -0.91 1.96
C ASP A 35 -12.76 -0.64 3.44
N ASN A 36 -12.88 -1.68 4.29
CA ASN A 36 -12.64 -1.56 5.72
C ASN A 36 -11.19 -1.20 6.01
N ILE A 37 -10.24 -1.88 5.37
CA ILE A 37 -8.81 -1.61 5.53
C ILE A 37 -8.47 -0.19 5.07
N LEU A 38 -8.99 0.25 3.92
CA LEU A 38 -8.72 1.60 3.42
C LEU A 38 -9.30 2.68 4.32
N ARG A 39 -10.47 2.44 4.91
CA ARG A 39 -11.07 3.36 5.88
C ARG A 39 -10.23 3.46 7.16
N ASP A 40 -9.88 2.32 7.74
CA ASP A 40 -9.22 2.27 9.04
C ASP A 40 -7.73 2.70 8.96
N TYR A 41 -7.07 2.45 7.82
CA TYR A 41 -5.66 2.80 7.57
C TYR A 41 -5.47 3.97 6.58
N ALA A 42 -6.51 4.79 6.38
CA ALA A 42 -6.47 5.96 5.48
C ALA A 42 -5.27 6.89 5.76
N GLY A 43 -4.91 7.05 7.05
CA GLY A 43 -3.76 7.85 7.46
C GLY A 43 -2.41 7.28 6.98
N GLU A 44 -2.21 5.97 7.06
CA GLU A 44 -0.98 5.32 6.57
C GLU A 44 -0.89 5.39 5.04
N VAL A 45 -2.01 5.18 4.36
CA VAL A 45 -2.11 5.39 2.89
C VAL A 45 -1.77 6.83 2.53
N HIS A 46 -2.30 7.81 3.28
CA HIS A 46 -2.01 9.23 3.08
C HIS A 46 -0.53 9.55 3.35
N LYS A 47 0.12 8.98 4.37
CA LYS A 47 1.57 9.16 4.57
C LYS A 47 2.39 8.61 3.40
N LEU A 48 1.96 7.48 2.83
CA LEU A 48 2.69 6.80 1.76
C LEU A 48 2.59 7.53 0.41
N TYR A 49 1.41 8.08 0.09
CA TYR A 49 1.11 8.73 -1.20
C TYR A 49 0.82 10.23 -1.15
N GLY A 50 0.47 10.78 0.01
CA GLY A 50 0.13 12.20 0.18
C GLY A 50 1.32 13.12 -0.02
N ASP A 51 2.52 12.69 0.39
CA ASP A 51 3.78 13.37 0.05
C ASP A 51 4.37 12.81 -1.27
N ASN A 52 3.59 12.85 -2.35
CA ASN A 52 4.10 12.56 -3.69
C ASN A 52 4.90 13.76 -4.23
N ARG A 53 5.91 14.19 -3.46
CA ARG A 53 6.97 15.05 -4.00
C ARG A 53 7.62 14.28 -5.13
N ARG A 54 7.39 14.74 -6.36
CA ARG A 54 8.14 14.26 -7.53
C ARG A 54 9.63 14.30 -7.15
N PRO A 55 10.39 13.20 -7.31
CA PRO A 55 11.83 13.27 -7.13
C PRO A 55 12.34 14.37 -8.05
N ARG A 56 13.09 15.34 -7.50
CA ARG A 56 13.66 16.41 -8.32
C ARG A 56 14.49 15.72 -9.42
N PRO A 57 14.35 16.12 -10.70
CA PRO A 57 15.19 15.57 -11.74
C PRO A 57 16.64 15.83 -11.34
N ILE A 58 17.43 14.76 -11.34
CA ILE A 58 18.85 14.81 -11.03
C ILE A 58 19.49 15.58 -12.19
N SER A 59 19.80 16.86 -12.02
CA SER A 59 20.61 17.59 -12.99
C SER A 59 22.03 17.01 -12.93
N LEU A 60 22.34 16.09 -13.85
CA LEU A 60 23.72 15.82 -14.22
C LEU A 60 24.26 17.08 -14.93
N LYS A 61 25.28 17.69 -14.34
CA LYS A 61 26.17 18.63 -15.03
C LYS A 61 27.28 17.85 -15.72
#